data_AF-A0A2K5CBV1-F1
#
_entry.id   AF-A0A2K5CBV1-F1
#
_cell.length_a   1.000
_cell.length_b   1.000
_cell.length_c   1.000
_cell.angle_alpha   90.00
_cell.angle_beta   90.00
_cell.angle_gamma   90.00
#
_symmetry.space_group_name_H-M   'P 1'
#
loop_
_entity.id
_entity.type
_entity.pdbx_description
1 polymer ?
#
loop_
_entity_poly.entity_id
_entity_poly.type
_entity_poly.pdbx_seq_one_letter_code
_entity_poly.pdbx_strand_id
1 'polypeptide(L)'
;MIPCGWFINKNEKRDDKLIMFTNQSEDSERCESIELDKKIQDLIERNASPHPKGVTPEAMTTHRNPCSPKTPGKRASMAHFVQNTSRMIAAESSTKHEECAESSTRKNLTNSLEQKIKCLEKQRKELLEVNQQWDQQFRSMKELYERKVAELKTKLDAAERFRSTREKEQHQRQREDDRERDLTRDLLQREEKEKERLNEELHELKKANKLLKENNALANKEKEHYECEIKRLNKALQDALNIKCSFSEDCLRKSQVEFCHEEMITEMEVLKQQVQIYEEDFKKERSDRERLNQEKEELQQINETSQSQLNRLNSQIKACQMEKEKLEKRLKQMYFSTCNCGLVFHLQDSWVPTGPGTVQKQQEHPVSPQK
;
A
#
# COMPACT_ATOMS: atom_id res chain seq x y z
N MET A 1 0.84 -65.73 -33.67
CA MET A 1 2.09 -65.54 -34.43
C MET A 1 2.98 -64.64 -33.56
N ILE A 2 4.07 -65.24 -33.07
CA ILE A 2 5.27 -64.82 -32.30
C ILE A 2 5.57 -63.30 -32.18
N PRO A 3 6.22 -62.74 -31.11
CA PRO A 3 6.89 -63.38 -29.95
C PRO A 3 6.64 -62.77 -28.54
N CYS A 4 7.01 -63.59 -27.55
CA CYS A 4 7.40 -63.22 -26.19
C CYS A 4 8.62 -62.28 -26.13
N GLY A 5 8.66 -61.41 -25.12
CA GLY A 5 9.79 -60.53 -24.78
C GLY A 5 10.25 -60.74 -23.34
N TRP A 6 11.57 -60.86 -23.19
CA TRP A 6 12.35 -61.40 -22.08
C TRP A 6 12.46 -60.51 -20.83
N PHE A 7 12.78 -61.17 -19.71
CA PHE A 7 13.34 -60.61 -18.48
C PHE A 7 14.55 -59.70 -18.72
N ILE A 8 14.61 -58.55 -18.03
CA ILE A 8 15.87 -57.93 -17.62
C ILE A 8 15.75 -57.47 -16.16
N ASN A 9 16.39 -58.24 -15.28
CA ASN A 9 16.79 -57.86 -13.93
C ASN A 9 18.04 -56.97 -14.03
N LYS A 10 18.01 -55.78 -13.45
CA LYS A 10 19.19 -54.95 -13.19
C LYS A 10 19.10 -54.39 -11.77
N ASN A 11 19.59 -55.19 -10.83
CA ASN A 11 20.16 -54.68 -9.59
C ASN A 11 21.47 -53.95 -9.92
N GLU A 12 21.47 -52.62 -9.82
CA GLU A 12 22.71 -51.84 -9.73
C GLU A 12 22.73 -51.12 -8.39
N LYS A 13 23.56 -51.64 -7.50
CA LYS A 13 23.94 -51.05 -6.21
C LYS A 13 24.57 -49.68 -6.46
N ARG A 14 24.08 -48.65 -5.77
CA ARG A 14 24.89 -47.47 -5.43
C ARG A 14 24.98 -47.38 -3.92
N ASP A 15 26.14 -47.78 -3.41
CA ASP A 15 26.63 -47.47 -2.08
C ASP A 15 26.98 -45.98 -2.06
N ASP A 16 26.12 -45.13 -1.49
CA ASP A 16 26.51 -43.80 -1.06
C ASP A 16 26.62 -43.78 0.47
N LYS A 17 27.88 -43.73 0.90
CA LYS A 17 28.39 -43.73 2.26
C LYS A 17 28.03 -42.42 2.96
N LEU A 18 26.91 -42.39 3.68
CA LEU A 18 26.58 -41.28 4.57
C LEU A 18 27.38 -41.41 5.88
N ILE A 19 28.48 -40.66 5.98
CA ILE A 19 29.26 -40.52 7.21
C ILE A 19 28.43 -39.68 8.20
N MET A 20 27.95 -40.34 9.24
CA MET A 20 27.31 -39.71 10.40
C MET A 20 28.39 -39.03 11.25
N PHE A 21 28.46 -37.70 11.23
CA PHE A 21 29.18 -36.97 12.28
C PHE A 21 28.27 -36.83 13.50
N THR A 22 28.73 -37.43 14.58
CA THR A 22 28.16 -37.41 15.93
C THR A 22 28.25 -36.02 16.55
N ASN A 23 27.14 -35.59 17.14
CA ASN A 23 27.05 -34.41 18.01
C ASN A 23 28.00 -34.53 19.21
N GLN A 24 28.80 -33.48 19.43
CA GLN A 24 29.29 -33.03 20.74
C GLN A 24 28.88 -31.55 20.80
N SER A 25 27.85 -31.19 21.57
CA SER A 25 27.97 -30.70 22.95
C SER A 25 28.94 -29.53 23.07
N GLU A 26 28.42 -28.30 22.96
CA GLU A 26 28.91 -27.14 23.71
C GLU A 26 27.83 -26.04 23.69
N ASP A 27 26.92 -26.11 24.66
CA ASP A 27 26.16 -24.94 25.11
C ASP A 27 27.15 -24.00 25.83
N SER A 28 27.58 -22.92 25.19
CA SER A 28 28.03 -21.70 25.89
C SER A 28 28.29 -20.55 24.92
N GLU A 29 27.24 -19.96 24.34
CA GLU A 29 27.32 -18.59 23.81
C GLU A 29 26.34 -17.68 24.55
N ARG A 30 26.83 -17.23 25.70
CA ARG A 30 26.37 -16.09 26.47
C ARG A 30 26.42 -14.87 25.54
N CYS A 31 25.29 -14.24 25.26
CA CYS A 31 25.22 -13.04 24.43
C CYS A 31 26.20 -11.96 24.92
N GLU A 32 27.30 -11.77 24.21
CA GLU A 32 28.14 -10.58 24.38
C GLU A 32 27.42 -9.38 23.76
N SER A 33 27.35 -8.31 24.54
CA SER A 33 26.62 -7.10 24.20
C SER A 33 27.28 -6.38 23.03
N ILE A 34 26.46 -6.08 22.02
CA ILE A 34 26.78 -5.30 20.81
C ILE A 34 27.19 -3.88 21.20
N GLU A 35 28.36 -3.42 20.73
CA GLU A 35 28.72 -2.00 20.75
C GLU A 35 27.93 -1.30 19.63
N LEU A 36 26.95 -0.47 20.03
CA LEU A 36 26.18 0.35 19.10
C LEU A 36 27.09 1.39 18.44
N ASP A 37 26.95 1.56 17.13
CA ASP A 37 27.69 2.55 16.35
C ASP A 37 27.52 3.95 16.97
N LYS A 38 28.62 4.58 17.41
CA LYS A 38 28.63 5.90 18.09
C LYS A 38 27.87 6.97 17.30
N LYS A 39 27.82 6.80 15.97
CA LYS A 39 27.09 7.66 15.05
C LYS A 39 25.57 7.66 15.28
N ILE A 40 25.01 6.51 15.68
CA ILE A 40 23.60 6.34 16.00
C ILE A 40 23.29 6.99 17.35
N GLN A 41 24.21 6.87 18.31
CA GLN A 41 24.08 7.48 19.63
C GLN A 41 24.05 9.01 19.55
N ASP A 42 24.98 9.61 18.78
CA ASP A 42 25.03 11.05 18.54
C ASP A 42 23.79 11.60 17.81
N LEU A 43 23.16 10.79 16.97
CA LEU A 43 21.93 11.17 16.25
C LEU A 43 20.71 11.12 17.16
N ILE A 44 20.66 10.19 18.11
CA ILE A 44 19.57 10.09 19.09
C ILE A 44 19.68 11.23 20.10
N GLU A 45 20.88 11.51 20.61
CA GLU A 45 21.11 12.57 21.61
C GLU A 45 20.80 13.97 21.04
N ARG A 46 21.13 14.21 19.77
CA ARG A 46 20.82 15.48 19.08
C ARG A 46 19.32 15.69 18.82
N ASN A 47 18.53 14.61 18.74
CA ASN A 47 17.07 14.68 18.56
C ASN A 47 16.28 14.63 19.88
N ALA A 48 16.92 14.25 20.99
CA ALA A 48 16.27 14.09 22.30
C ALA A 48 16.25 15.37 23.16
N SER A 49 16.90 16.46 22.74
CA SER A 49 16.93 17.71 23.53
C SER A 49 15.58 18.46 23.47
N PRO A 50 14.87 18.65 24.60
CA PRO A 50 13.65 19.44 24.63
C PRO A 50 14.00 20.93 24.62
N HIS A 51 13.45 21.64 23.64
CA HIS A 51 13.42 23.09 23.63
C HIS A 51 12.59 23.61 24.84
N PRO A 52 13.11 24.46 25.76
CA PRO A 52 12.26 25.15 26.70
C PRO A 52 11.72 26.43 26.06
N LYS A 53 10.43 26.66 26.28
CA LYS A 53 9.68 27.85 25.85
C LYS A 53 10.20 29.12 26.53
N GLY A 54 10.38 30.17 25.72
CA GLY A 54 9.82 31.52 25.93
C GLY A 54 10.52 32.47 26.91
N VAL A 55 11.22 33.48 26.36
CA VAL A 55 11.24 34.88 26.84
C VAL A 55 11.41 35.83 25.63
N THR A 56 10.64 36.91 25.62
CA THR A 56 10.55 38.02 24.65
C THR A 56 11.82 38.90 24.56
N PRO A 57 11.92 39.81 23.56
CA PRO A 57 13.17 40.20 22.91
C PRO A 57 13.74 41.56 23.38
N GLU A 58 15.06 41.71 23.40
CA GLU A 58 15.70 43.03 23.34
C GLU A 58 17.16 43.01 22.84
N ALA A 59 17.46 44.04 22.04
CA ALA A 59 18.77 44.65 21.76
C ALA A 59 19.81 43.97 20.85
N MET A 60 19.70 44.34 19.56
CA MET A 60 20.71 44.94 18.67
C MET A 60 22.12 44.32 18.52
N THR A 61 22.51 44.05 17.27
CA THR A 61 23.63 44.77 16.61
C THR A 61 23.46 44.77 15.09
N THR A 62 23.48 45.97 14.53
CA THR A 62 23.26 46.29 13.12
C THR A 62 24.62 46.47 12.44
N HIS A 63 24.82 45.91 11.24
CA HIS A 63 25.85 46.42 10.34
C HIS A 63 25.48 46.19 8.86
N ARG A 64 24.88 47.22 8.23
CA ARG A 64 25.16 47.56 6.83
C ARG A 64 24.67 48.97 6.49
N ASN A 65 25.49 49.60 5.64
CA ASN A 65 25.58 51.02 5.26
C ASN A 65 24.37 51.59 4.47
N PRO A 66 24.34 52.93 4.25
CA PRO A 66 23.11 53.72 4.18
C PRO A 66 22.67 54.07 2.75
N CYS A 67 21.38 54.34 2.59
CA CYS A 67 20.91 55.39 1.69
C CYS A 67 19.50 55.84 2.13
N SER A 68 19.36 57.12 2.45
CA SER A 68 18.08 57.82 2.67
C SER A 68 17.75 58.64 1.40
N PRO A 69 16.47 59.00 1.13
CA PRO A 69 15.88 60.15 1.82
C PRO A 69 14.37 60.04 2.21
N LYS A 70 14.10 60.53 3.43
CA LYS A 70 13.04 61.47 3.88
C LYS A 70 11.60 61.42 3.28
N THR A 71 10.66 60.92 4.11
CA THR A 71 9.41 61.52 4.68
C THR A 71 8.36 62.24 3.79
N PRO A 72 7.14 62.55 4.27
CA PRO A 72 6.12 61.75 5.00
C PRO A 72 4.70 61.97 4.41
N GLY A 73 3.72 61.13 4.77
CA GLY A 73 2.32 61.38 4.39
C GLY A 73 1.28 60.73 5.30
N LYS A 74 0.61 61.55 6.12
CA LYS A 74 -0.81 61.35 6.45
C LYS A 74 -1.46 62.62 7.02
N ARG A 75 -2.67 62.88 6.51
CA ARG A 75 -3.66 63.92 6.85
C ARG A 75 -4.29 63.67 8.23
N ALA A 76 -4.77 64.73 8.89
CA ALA A 76 -6.21 65.03 8.99
C ALA A 76 -6.52 66.36 9.74
N SER A 77 -7.60 66.99 9.27
CA SER A 77 -8.57 67.85 9.97
C SER A 77 -8.20 69.26 10.45
N MET A 78 -8.83 70.26 9.81
CA MET A 78 -9.51 71.34 10.52
C MET A 78 -10.66 71.91 9.69
N ALA A 79 -11.75 72.24 10.39
CA ALA A 79 -13.05 72.61 9.88
C ALA A 79 -13.29 74.14 9.89
N HIS A 80 -14.18 74.57 8.99
CA HIS A 80 -15.10 75.73 8.96
C HIS A 80 -14.86 76.96 9.87
N PHE A 81 -14.93 78.17 9.29
CA PHE A 81 -16.02 79.17 9.50
C PHE A 81 -15.68 80.49 8.79
N VAL A 82 -16.49 80.98 7.84
CA VAL A 82 -16.69 82.43 7.59
C VAL A 82 -18.10 82.64 7.04
N GLN A 83 -18.90 83.41 7.78
CA GLN A 83 -20.24 83.87 7.42
C GLN A 83 -20.17 85.09 6.48
N ASN A 84 -21.16 85.16 5.59
CA ASN A 84 -21.53 86.33 4.82
C ASN A 84 -22.04 87.46 5.73
N THR A 85 -21.77 88.72 5.38
CA THR A 85 -22.72 89.81 5.65
C THR A 85 -22.72 90.83 4.52
N SER A 86 -23.95 91.18 4.16
CA SER A 86 -24.42 92.01 3.06
C SER A 86 -24.46 93.49 3.44
N ARG A 87 -24.29 94.36 2.42
CA ARG A 87 -25.21 95.45 2.01
C ARG A 87 -24.53 96.82 1.76
N MET A 88 -24.95 97.43 0.65
CA MET A 88 -24.54 98.72 0.06
C MET A 88 -25.10 99.97 0.78
N ILE A 89 -24.51 101.15 0.49
CA ILE A 89 -25.09 102.45 0.03
C ILE A 89 -23.88 103.42 -0.19
N ALA A 90 -23.59 103.91 -1.41
CA ALA A 90 -23.88 105.26 -2.00
C ALA A 90 -23.48 106.47 -1.11
N ALA A 91 -22.91 107.59 -1.54
CA ALA A 91 -22.71 108.21 -2.85
C ALA A 91 -21.61 109.32 -2.75
N GLU A 92 -21.09 109.72 -3.92
CA GLU A 92 -20.58 111.06 -4.32
C GLU A 92 -19.33 111.61 -3.60
N SER A 93 -18.35 112.28 -4.21
CA SER A 93 -18.13 112.96 -5.50
C SER A 93 -16.60 113.01 -5.67
N SER A 94 -15.96 113.19 -6.82
CA SER A 94 -15.92 114.41 -7.63
C SER A 94 -14.69 114.30 -8.56
N THR A 95 -14.75 115.05 -9.66
CA THR A 95 -13.61 115.59 -10.41
C THR A 95 -12.80 114.67 -11.33
N LYS A 96 -13.32 114.63 -12.57
CA LYS A 96 -12.62 114.43 -13.84
C LYS A 96 -11.28 115.19 -13.90
N HIS A 97 -10.18 114.49 -14.20
CA HIS A 97 -9.12 114.88 -15.15
C HIS A 97 -7.92 113.92 -15.04
N GLU A 98 -7.93 112.74 -15.70
CA GLU A 98 -6.69 111.96 -15.89
C GLU A 98 -6.77 110.80 -16.92
N GLU A 99 -7.53 110.96 -18.00
CA GLU A 99 -7.84 109.82 -18.91
C GLU A 99 -6.68 109.37 -19.84
N CYS A 100 -5.53 110.03 -19.84
CA CYS A 100 -4.39 109.63 -20.71
C CYS A 100 -3.27 108.87 -19.97
N ALA A 101 -3.14 109.01 -18.65
CA ALA A 101 -2.14 108.29 -17.85
C ALA A 101 -2.72 107.02 -17.17
N GLU A 102 -4.00 107.04 -16.78
CA GLU A 102 -4.67 105.90 -16.14
C GLU A 102 -4.87 104.70 -17.08
N SER A 103 -5.03 104.94 -18.39
CA SER A 103 -5.19 103.87 -19.37
C SER A 103 -3.92 103.01 -19.49
N SER A 104 -2.73 103.61 -19.34
CA SER A 104 -1.45 102.90 -19.40
C SER A 104 -1.24 102.03 -18.15
N THR A 105 -1.44 102.59 -16.95
CA THR A 105 -1.29 101.87 -15.68
C THR A 105 -2.30 100.73 -15.53
N ARG A 106 -3.56 100.95 -15.92
CA ARG A 106 -4.60 99.92 -15.92
C ARG A 106 -4.29 98.80 -16.91
N LYS A 107 -3.85 99.11 -18.13
CA LYS A 107 -3.42 98.09 -19.13
C LYS A 107 -2.23 97.27 -18.64
N ASN A 108 -1.24 97.89 -17.99
CA ASN A 108 -0.09 97.19 -17.42
C ASN A 108 -0.47 96.23 -16.28
N LEU A 109 -1.41 96.62 -15.41
CA LEU A 109 -1.96 95.75 -14.36
C LEU A 109 -2.73 94.57 -14.94
N THR A 110 -3.57 94.80 -15.96
CA THR A 110 -4.32 93.72 -16.65
C THR A 110 -3.36 92.74 -17.32
N ASN A 111 -2.33 93.23 -18.01
CA ASN A 111 -1.31 92.40 -18.64
C ASN A 111 -0.53 91.56 -17.59
N SER A 112 -0.25 92.13 -16.42
CA SER A 112 0.40 91.41 -15.31
C SER A 112 -0.49 90.29 -14.73
N LEU A 113 -1.79 90.56 -14.55
CA LEU A 113 -2.76 89.57 -14.09
C LEU A 113 -2.95 88.45 -15.12
N GLU A 114 -2.99 88.76 -16.42
CA GLU A 114 -3.05 87.74 -17.48
C GLU A 114 -1.81 86.85 -17.51
N GLN A 115 -0.61 87.41 -17.34
CA GLN A 115 0.62 86.62 -17.22
C GLN A 115 0.56 85.70 -15.99
N LYS A 116 0.07 86.20 -14.86
CA LYS A 116 -0.11 85.40 -13.64
C LYS A 116 -1.11 84.26 -13.84
N ILE A 117 -2.23 84.50 -14.53
CA ILE A 117 -3.22 83.48 -14.90
C ILE A 117 -2.56 82.40 -15.77
N LYS A 118 -1.83 82.78 -16.81
CA LYS A 118 -1.11 81.83 -17.69
C LYS A 118 -0.10 80.98 -16.91
N CYS A 119 0.65 81.57 -15.99
CA CYS A 119 1.59 80.83 -15.13
C CYS A 119 0.86 79.83 -14.22
N LEU A 120 -0.25 80.22 -13.61
CA LEU A 120 -1.05 79.35 -12.75
C LEU A 120 -1.72 78.22 -13.54
N GLU A 121 -2.19 78.48 -14.76
CA GLU A 121 -2.72 77.46 -15.66
C GLU A 121 -1.66 76.43 -16.03
N LYS A 122 -0.42 76.87 -16.30
CA LYS A 122 0.71 75.98 -16.55
C LYS A 122 1.01 75.11 -15.32
N GLN A 123 1.10 75.71 -14.13
CA GLN A 123 1.30 74.97 -12.88
C GLN A 123 0.17 73.97 -12.60
N ARG A 124 -1.09 74.34 -12.86
CA ARG A 124 -2.25 73.45 -12.71
C ARG A 124 -2.14 72.24 -13.65
N LYS A 125 -1.73 72.45 -14.91
CA LYS A 125 -1.51 71.35 -15.88
C LYS A 125 -0.38 70.42 -15.44
N GLU A 126 0.76 70.98 -15.03
CA GLU A 126 1.89 70.20 -14.52
C GLU A 126 1.50 69.38 -13.28
N LEU A 127 0.72 69.97 -12.36
CA LEU A 127 0.24 69.27 -11.17
C LEU A 127 -0.72 68.12 -11.52
N LEU A 128 -1.63 68.34 -12.48
CA LEU A 128 -2.53 67.31 -13.00
C LEU A 128 -1.76 66.15 -13.65
N GLU A 129 -0.71 66.46 -14.40
CA GLU A 129 0.13 65.44 -15.05
C GLU A 129 0.91 64.62 -14.03
N VAL A 130 1.52 65.25 -13.03
CA VAL A 130 2.18 64.53 -11.92
C VAL A 130 1.19 63.67 -11.14
N ASN A 131 -0.03 64.18 -10.90
CA ASN A 131 -1.08 63.41 -10.23
C ASN A 131 -1.50 62.19 -11.06
N GLN A 132 -1.67 62.35 -12.38
CA GLN A 132 -2.00 61.26 -13.29
C GLN A 132 -0.89 60.21 -13.36
N GLN A 133 0.38 60.62 -13.38
CA GLN A 133 1.52 59.71 -13.31
C GLN A 133 1.56 58.94 -11.99
N TRP A 134 1.33 59.61 -10.86
CA TRP A 134 1.25 58.97 -9.54
C TRP A 134 0.14 57.94 -9.46
N ASP A 135 -1.05 58.30 -9.97
CA ASP A 135 -2.20 57.42 -10.04
C ASP A 135 -1.91 56.18 -10.90
N GLN A 136 -1.25 56.36 -12.04
CA GLN A 136 -0.83 55.26 -12.89
C GLN A 136 0.18 54.34 -12.19
N GLN A 137 1.21 54.91 -11.56
CA GLN A 137 2.21 54.13 -10.82
C GLN A 137 1.57 53.36 -9.67
N PHE A 138 0.66 54.01 -8.92
CA PHE A 138 -0.06 53.37 -7.82
C PHE A 138 -0.93 52.20 -8.32
N ARG A 139 -1.69 52.39 -9.40
CA ARG A 139 -2.51 51.33 -10.00
C ARG A 139 -1.66 50.16 -10.49
N SER A 140 -0.62 50.44 -11.27
CA SER A 140 0.31 49.40 -11.77
C SER A 140 0.95 48.61 -10.61
N MET A 141 1.41 49.30 -9.57
CA MET A 141 2.01 48.68 -8.39
C MET A 141 1.00 47.83 -7.62
N LYS A 142 -0.21 48.34 -7.40
CA LYS A 142 -1.30 47.64 -6.70
C LYS A 142 -1.69 46.35 -7.42
N GLU A 143 -1.90 46.42 -8.74
CA GLU A 143 -2.22 45.23 -9.55
C GLU A 143 -1.11 44.19 -9.53
N LEU A 144 0.17 44.61 -9.54
CA LEU A 144 1.30 43.70 -9.44
C LEU A 144 1.28 42.92 -8.12
N TYR A 145 1.08 43.61 -7.00
CA TYR A 145 1.04 42.96 -5.70
C TYR A 145 -0.24 42.14 -5.48
N GLU A 146 -1.39 42.58 -6.01
CA GLU A 146 -2.62 41.78 -5.98
C GLU A 146 -2.44 40.47 -6.76
N ARG A 147 -1.84 40.52 -7.95
CA ARG A 147 -1.46 39.31 -8.70
C ARG A 147 -0.48 38.45 -7.90
N LYS A 148 0.52 39.05 -7.25
CA LYS A 148 1.50 38.29 -6.46
C LYS A 148 0.87 37.59 -5.25
N VAL A 149 -0.04 38.27 -4.56
CA VAL A 149 -0.79 37.70 -3.44
C VAL A 149 -1.69 36.56 -3.92
N ALA A 150 -2.37 36.71 -5.05
CA ALA A 150 -3.17 35.64 -5.64
C ALA A 150 -2.32 34.42 -6.00
N GLU A 151 -1.16 34.63 -6.65
CA GLU A 151 -0.22 33.55 -7.00
C GLU A 151 0.32 32.81 -5.76
N LEU A 152 0.65 33.54 -4.68
CA LEU A 152 1.12 32.91 -3.45
C LEU A 152 0.01 32.13 -2.75
N LYS A 153 -1.22 32.64 -2.74
CA LYS A 153 -2.39 31.92 -2.21
C LYS A 153 -2.65 30.62 -2.98
N THR A 154 -2.64 30.66 -4.31
CA THR A 154 -2.84 29.44 -5.11
C THR A 154 -1.73 28.41 -4.91
N LYS A 155 -0.46 28.86 -4.78
CA LYS A 155 0.66 27.97 -4.45
C LYS A 155 0.55 27.37 -3.04
N LEU A 156 0.11 28.15 -2.06
CA LEU A 156 -0.13 27.67 -0.70
C LEU A 156 -1.23 26.61 -0.69
N ASP A 157 -2.37 26.89 -1.30
CA ASP A 157 -3.49 25.94 -1.39
C ASP A 157 -3.08 24.66 -2.11
N ALA A 158 -2.29 24.76 -3.19
CA ALA A 158 -1.76 23.59 -3.88
C ALA A 158 -0.85 22.77 -2.97
N ALA A 159 0.10 23.42 -2.28
CA ALA A 159 1.01 22.75 -1.34
C ALA A 159 0.27 22.07 -0.18
N GLU A 160 -0.78 22.70 0.37
CA GLU A 160 -1.61 22.11 1.41
C GLU A 160 -2.39 20.88 0.93
N ARG A 161 -2.92 20.92 -0.30
CA ARG A 161 -3.55 19.74 -0.92
C ARG A 161 -2.54 18.61 -1.11
N PHE A 162 -1.35 18.90 -1.63
CA PHE A 162 -0.27 17.90 -1.78
C PHE A 162 0.16 17.31 -0.43
N ARG A 163 0.23 18.13 0.62
CA ARG A 163 0.52 17.65 1.98
C ARG A 163 -0.59 16.72 2.47
N SER A 164 -1.85 17.11 2.31
CA SER A 164 -3.00 16.29 2.74
C SER A 164 -3.09 14.96 1.99
N THR A 165 -2.81 14.93 0.68
CA THR A 165 -2.78 13.67 -0.08
C THR A 165 -1.65 12.77 0.40
N ARG A 166 -0.45 13.33 0.62
CA ARG A 166 0.70 12.58 1.13
C ARG A 166 0.46 12.02 2.54
N GLU A 167 -0.19 12.80 3.41
CA GLU A 167 -0.61 12.34 4.73
C GLU A 167 -1.58 11.16 4.63
N LYS A 168 -2.59 11.25 3.75
CA LYS A 168 -3.53 10.13 3.51
C LYS A 168 -2.83 8.88 2.97
N GLU A 169 -1.90 9.04 2.04
CA GLU A 169 -1.09 7.94 1.51
C GLU A 169 -0.22 7.30 2.60
N GLN A 170 0.39 8.09 3.48
CA GLN A 170 1.14 7.56 4.63
C GLN A 170 0.25 6.77 5.59
N HIS A 171 -0.93 7.29 5.93
CA HIS A 171 -1.87 6.57 6.79
C HIS A 171 -2.38 5.28 6.13
N GLN A 172 -2.58 5.30 4.81
CA GLN A 172 -2.99 4.11 4.06
C GLN A 172 -1.88 3.06 4.04
N ARG A 173 -0.63 3.45 3.75
CA ARG A 173 0.53 2.55 3.81
C ARG A 173 0.70 1.95 5.19
N GLN A 174 0.59 2.75 6.25
CA GLN A 174 0.70 2.24 7.61
C GLN A 174 -0.37 1.21 7.94
N ARG A 175 -1.62 1.41 7.48
CA ARG A 175 -2.70 0.43 7.62
C ARG A 175 -2.44 -0.85 6.83
N GLU A 176 -1.82 -0.74 5.66
CA GLU A 176 -1.42 -1.90 4.85
C GLU A 176 -0.29 -2.68 5.53
N ASP A 177 0.74 -1.99 6.03
CA ASP A 177 1.84 -2.58 6.80
C ASP A 177 1.36 -3.24 8.11
N ASP A 178 0.36 -2.67 8.78
CA ASP A 178 -0.28 -3.28 9.96
C ASP A 178 -1.00 -4.58 9.57
N ARG A 179 -1.78 -4.57 8.47
CA ARG A 179 -2.47 -5.77 7.98
C ARG A 179 -1.50 -6.88 7.55
N GLU A 180 -0.41 -6.52 6.89
CA GLU A 180 0.62 -7.49 6.46
C GLU A 180 1.33 -8.11 7.66
N ARG A 181 1.61 -7.31 8.70
CA ARG A 181 2.15 -7.82 9.96
C ARG A 181 1.20 -8.79 10.66
N ASP A 182 -0.09 -8.50 10.69
CA ASP A 182 -1.09 -9.40 11.28
C ASP A 182 -1.19 -10.72 10.50
N LEU A 183 -1.20 -10.67 9.17
CA LEU A 183 -1.18 -11.87 8.32
C LEU A 183 0.07 -12.73 8.55
N THR A 184 1.24 -12.08 8.66
CA THR A 184 2.51 -12.77 8.92
C THR A 184 2.49 -13.44 10.30
N ARG A 185 1.95 -12.74 11.32
CA ARG A 185 1.79 -13.31 12.67
C ARG A 185 0.87 -14.53 12.67
N ASP A 186 -0.26 -14.46 11.97
CA ASP A 186 -1.21 -15.57 11.86
C ASP A 186 -0.59 -16.78 11.16
N LEU A 187 0.21 -16.56 10.11
CA LEU A 187 0.94 -17.63 9.41
C LEU A 187 1.95 -18.29 10.34
N LEU A 188 2.79 -17.52 11.02
CA LEU A 188 3.75 -18.05 11.99
C LEU A 188 3.06 -18.84 13.09
N GLN A 189 1.94 -18.35 13.62
CA GLN A 189 1.18 -19.06 14.65
C GLN A 189 0.61 -20.39 14.15
N ARG A 190 0.20 -20.49 12.88
CA ARG A 190 -0.26 -21.76 12.29
C ARG A 190 0.89 -22.75 12.12
N GLU A 191 2.04 -22.27 11.63
CA GLU A 191 3.25 -23.08 11.48
C GLU A 191 3.75 -23.61 12.82
N GLU A 192 3.76 -22.78 13.87
CA GLU A 192 4.11 -23.20 15.22
C GLU A 192 3.19 -24.31 15.74
N LYS A 193 1.87 -24.13 15.60
CA LYS A 193 0.89 -25.17 15.98
C LYS A 193 1.08 -26.45 15.18
N GLU A 194 1.44 -26.37 13.91
CA GLU A 194 1.72 -27.55 13.08
C GLU A 194 2.99 -28.27 13.52
N LYS A 195 4.04 -27.51 13.81
CA LYS A 195 5.29 -28.05 14.36
C LYS A 195 5.05 -28.75 15.70
N GLU A 196 4.23 -28.19 16.57
CA GLU A 196 3.83 -28.83 17.83
C GLU A 196 3.12 -30.17 17.58
N ARG A 197 2.11 -30.19 16.70
CA ARG A 197 1.39 -31.43 16.33
C ARG A 197 2.32 -32.50 15.75
N LEU A 198 3.19 -32.12 14.83
CA LEU A 198 4.16 -33.04 14.22
C LEU A 198 5.15 -33.58 15.25
N ASN A 199 5.56 -32.75 16.22
CA ASN A 199 6.46 -33.17 17.28
C ASN A 199 5.79 -34.16 18.25
N GLU A 200 4.52 -33.95 18.57
CA GLU A 200 3.71 -34.90 19.34
C GLU A 200 3.58 -36.24 18.60
N GLU A 201 3.25 -36.22 17.31
CA GLU A 201 3.15 -37.42 16.47
C GLU A 201 4.50 -38.17 16.39
N LEU A 202 5.59 -37.43 16.20
CA LEU A 202 6.95 -38.00 16.19
C LEU A 202 7.28 -38.69 17.52
N HIS A 203 6.88 -38.10 18.64
CA HIS A 203 7.10 -38.67 19.96
C HIS A 203 6.29 -39.96 20.18
N GLU A 204 5.03 -40.00 19.74
CA GLU A 204 4.19 -41.20 19.81
C GLU A 204 4.70 -42.30 18.88
N LEU A 205 5.11 -41.97 17.65
CA LEU A 205 5.76 -42.91 16.73
C LEU A 205 7.05 -43.48 17.33
N LYS A 206 7.84 -42.65 18.03
CA LYS A 206 9.06 -43.11 18.72
C LYS A 206 8.76 -44.12 19.82
N LYS A 207 7.70 -43.90 20.61
CA LYS A 207 7.22 -44.87 21.62
C LYS A 207 6.74 -46.17 20.97
N ALA A 208 5.92 -46.07 19.93
CA ALA A 208 5.41 -47.24 19.21
C ALA A 208 6.56 -48.06 18.60
N ASN A 209 7.56 -47.41 18.00
CA ASN A 209 8.74 -48.08 17.45
C ASN A 209 9.54 -48.81 18.54
N LYS A 210 9.67 -48.21 19.72
CA LYS A 210 10.34 -48.84 20.86
C LYS A 210 9.61 -50.11 21.29
N LEU A 211 8.28 -50.05 21.47
CA LEU A 211 7.46 -51.20 21.83
C LEU A 211 7.51 -52.30 20.76
N LEU A 212 7.47 -51.93 19.48
CA LEU A 212 7.60 -52.90 18.38
C LEU A 212 8.97 -53.60 18.39
N LYS A 213 10.05 -52.90 18.71
CA LYS A 213 11.38 -53.50 18.87
C LYS A 213 11.43 -54.50 20.03
N GLU A 214 10.82 -54.16 21.16
CA GLU A 214 10.72 -55.06 22.31
C GLU A 214 9.88 -56.31 21.98
N ASN A 215 8.73 -56.15 21.32
CA ASN A 215 7.91 -57.27 20.86
C ASN A 215 8.64 -58.16 19.84
N ASN A 216 9.37 -57.56 18.90
CA ASN A 216 10.17 -58.33 17.94
C ASN A 216 11.27 -59.13 18.64
N ALA A 217 11.93 -58.54 19.64
CA ALA A 217 12.92 -59.25 20.45
C ALA A 217 12.31 -60.41 21.25
N LEU A 218 11.10 -60.25 21.79
CA LEU A 218 10.38 -61.33 22.47
C LEU A 218 9.99 -62.46 21.49
N ALA A 219 9.41 -62.10 20.34
CA ALA A 219 9.05 -63.06 19.30
C ALA A 219 10.27 -63.84 18.78
N ASN A 220 11.44 -63.20 18.66
CA ASN A 220 12.68 -63.90 18.30
C ASN A 220 13.13 -64.90 19.37
N LYS A 221 13.02 -64.57 20.66
CA LYS A 221 13.33 -65.53 21.74
C LYS A 221 12.38 -66.72 21.74
N GLU A 222 11.10 -66.49 21.51
CA GLU A 222 10.12 -67.57 21.36
C GLU A 222 10.45 -68.44 20.16
N LYS A 223 10.79 -67.83 19.02
CA LYS A 223 11.25 -68.54 17.82
C LYS A 223 12.48 -69.40 18.13
N GLU A 224 13.49 -68.87 18.80
CA GLU A 224 14.69 -69.61 19.22
C GLU A 224 14.35 -70.80 20.12
N HIS A 225 13.41 -70.62 21.06
CA HIS A 225 12.92 -71.70 21.91
C HIS A 225 12.25 -72.82 21.09
N TYR A 226 11.34 -72.46 20.18
CA TYR A 226 10.71 -73.44 19.29
C TYR A 226 11.72 -74.12 18.36
N GLU A 227 12.72 -73.40 17.85
CA GLU A 227 13.80 -74.00 17.06
C GLU A 227 14.61 -75.02 17.87
N CYS A 228 14.91 -74.72 19.15
CA CYS A 228 15.56 -75.67 20.05
C CYS A 228 14.70 -76.90 20.30
N GLU A 229 13.40 -76.72 20.52
CA GLU A 229 12.47 -77.81 20.76
C GLU A 229 12.27 -78.68 19.52
N ILE A 230 12.15 -78.08 18.33
CA ILE A 230 12.12 -78.81 17.05
C ILE A 230 13.41 -79.61 16.88
N LYS A 231 14.59 -79.04 17.15
CA LYS A 231 15.86 -79.78 17.08
C LYS A 231 15.88 -80.96 18.05
N ARG A 232 15.38 -80.78 19.27
CA ARG A 232 15.27 -81.84 20.29
C ARG A 232 14.33 -82.96 19.83
N LEU A 233 13.15 -82.61 19.34
CA LEU A 233 12.14 -83.55 18.85
C LEU A 233 12.62 -84.30 17.60
N ASN A 234 13.23 -83.60 16.64
CA ASN A 234 13.82 -84.22 15.44
C ASN A 234 14.92 -85.21 15.80
N LYS A 235 15.75 -84.91 16.81
CA LYS A 235 16.75 -85.85 17.31
C LYS A 235 16.10 -87.07 17.94
N ALA A 236 15.13 -86.89 18.83
CA ALA A 236 14.39 -88.01 19.43
C ALA A 236 13.69 -88.89 18.38
N LEU A 237 13.12 -88.26 17.34
CA LEU A 237 12.52 -88.95 16.21
C LEU A 237 13.56 -89.72 15.39
N GLN A 238 14.72 -89.13 15.08
CA GLN A 238 15.82 -89.82 14.41
C GLN A 238 16.35 -91.00 15.22
N ASP A 239 16.49 -90.85 16.55
CA ASP A 239 16.91 -91.94 17.43
C ASP A 239 15.87 -93.07 17.41
N ALA A 240 14.58 -92.75 17.52
CA ALA A 240 13.49 -93.73 17.43
C ALA A 240 13.39 -94.39 16.04
N LEU A 241 13.63 -93.64 14.97
CA LEU A 241 13.69 -94.15 13.61
C LEU A 241 14.93 -94.99 13.39
N ASN A 242 16.11 -94.67 13.92
CA ASN A 242 17.28 -95.53 13.84
C ASN A 242 17.07 -96.86 14.56
N ILE A 243 16.28 -96.86 15.64
CA ILE A 243 15.83 -98.09 16.33
C ILE A 243 14.83 -98.87 15.46
N LYS A 244 13.92 -98.19 14.75
CA LYS A 244 12.90 -98.81 13.88
C LYS A 244 13.39 -99.16 12.47
N CYS A 245 14.40 -98.49 11.92
CA CYS A 245 14.93 -98.64 10.55
C CYS A 245 15.88 -99.85 10.43
N SER A 246 15.92 -100.70 11.47
CA SER A 246 16.23 -102.11 11.31
C SER A 246 15.05 -102.92 10.71
N PHE A 247 13.86 -102.31 10.58
CA PHE A 247 12.64 -102.90 10.05
C PHE A 247 11.74 -101.87 9.30
N SER A 248 11.71 -102.04 7.98
CA SER A 248 10.58 -101.80 7.09
C SER A 248 10.35 -100.39 6.50
N GLU A 249 10.37 -100.41 5.17
CA GLU A 249 10.19 -99.37 4.16
C GLU A 249 8.80 -99.58 3.52
N ASP A 250 7.69 -99.11 4.12
CA ASP A 250 6.37 -99.31 3.48
C ASP A 250 5.19 -98.39 3.91
N CYS A 251 5.44 -97.16 4.38
CA CYS A 251 4.36 -96.28 4.90
C CYS A 251 4.15 -94.94 4.17
N LEU A 252 4.77 -94.71 3.01
CA LEU A 252 4.86 -93.37 2.41
C LEU A 252 3.66 -92.91 1.56
N ARG A 253 2.64 -93.75 1.32
CA ARG A 253 1.62 -93.48 0.29
C ARG A 253 0.32 -92.86 0.79
N LYS A 254 0.02 -92.87 2.10
CA LYS A 254 -1.27 -92.41 2.64
C LYS A 254 -1.33 -90.93 3.02
N SER A 255 -0.22 -90.29 3.37
CA SER A 255 -0.21 -88.88 3.85
C SER A 255 -0.24 -87.82 2.75
N GLN A 256 -0.06 -88.20 1.48
CA GLN A 256 0.04 -87.25 0.38
C GLN A 256 -1.32 -86.64 -0.02
N VAL A 257 -2.42 -87.35 0.17
CA VAL A 257 -3.76 -86.92 -0.25
C VAL A 257 -4.39 -85.93 0.73
N GLU A 258 -4.10 -86.07 2.03
CA GLU A 258 -4.56 -85.14 3.08
C GLU A 258 -3.85 -83.78 2.97
N PHE A 259 -2.54 -83.78 2.70
CA PHE A 259 -1.78 -82.54 2.48
C PHE A 259 -2.31 -81.70 1.31
N CYS A 260 -2.67 -82.34 0.19
CA CYS A 260 -3.24 -81.64 -0.97
C CYS A 260 -4.63 -81.03 -0.69
N HIS A 261 -5.38 -81.56 0.29
CA HIS A 261 -6.71 -81.04 0.62
C HIS A 261 -6.63 -79.77 1.47
N GLU A 262 -5.77 -79.78 2.50
CA GLU A 262 -5.49 -78.59 3.32
C GLU A 262 -4.93 -77.43 2.47
N GLU A 263 -4.00 -77.72 1.55
CA GLU A 263 -3.42 -76.73 0.63
C GLU A 263 -4.52 -76.07 -0.21
N MET A 264 -5.41 -76.87 -0.83
CA MET A 264 -6.53 -76.36 -1.61
C MET A 264 -7.52 -75.49 -0.79
N ILE A 265 -7.76 -75.82 0.48
CA ILE A 265 -8.62 -75.01 1.36
C ILE A 265 -7.99 -73.64 1.63
N THR A 266 -6.69 -73.61 1.92
CA THR A 266 -5.96 -72.35 2.15
C THR A 266 -5.88 -71.48 0.90
N GLU A 267 -5.63 -72.08 -0.27
CA GLU A 267 -5.67 -71.38 -1.55
C GLU A 267 -7.05 -70.76 -1.83
N MET A 268 -8.12 -71.51 -1.57
CA MET A 268 -9.48 -71.01 -1.76
C MET A 268 -9.79 -69.83 -0.83
N GLU A 269 -9.30 -69.84 0.42
CA GLU A 269 -9.50 -68.75 1.36
C GLU A 269 -8.71 -67.49 0.98
N VAL A 270 -7.47 -67.64 0.49
CA VAL A 270 -6.68 -66.54 -0.06
C VAL A 270 -7.40 -65.90 -1.26
N LEU A 271 -7.95 -66.71 -2.16
CA LEU A 271 -8.70 -66.19 -3.31
C LEU A 271 -9.97 -65.43 -2.89
N LYS A 272 -10.68 -65.88 -1.86
CA LYS A 272 -11.84 -65.14 -1.31
C LYS A 272 -11.42 -63.79 -0.74
N GLN A 273 -10.35 -63.76 0.06
CA GLN A 273 -9.81 -62.50 0.59
C GLN A 273 -9.37 -61.57 -0.53
N GLN A 274 -8.74 -62.10 -1.58
CA GLN A 274 -8.32 -61.33 -2.74
C GLN A 274 -9.52 -60.69 -3.49
N VAL A 275 -10.62 -61.43 -3.66
CA VAL A 275 -11.85 -60.89 -4.26
C VAL A 275 -12.43 -59.77 -3.39
N GLN A 276 -12.43 -59.96 -2.08
CA GLN A 276 -12.91 -58.93 -1.14
C GLN A 276 -12.07 -57.65 -1.22
N ILE A 277 -10.74 -57.77 -1.23
CA ILE A 277 -9.83 -56.62 -1.40
C ILE A 277 -10.11 -55.90 -2.72
N TYR A 278 -10.26 -56.62 -3.83
CA TYR A 278 -10.57 -55.99 -5.11
C TYR A 278 -11.94 -55.32 -5.14
N GLU A 279 -12.93 -55.86 -4.43
CA GLU A 279 -14.24 -55.20 -4.30
C GLU A 279 -14.13 -53.89 -3.50
N GLU A 280 -13.37 -53.90 -2.41
CA GLU A 280 -13.10 -52.71 -1.59
C GLU A 280 -12.33 -51.65 -2.38
N ASP A 281 -11.28 -52.04 -3.10
CA ASP A 281 -10.49 -51.17 -3.96
C ASP A 281 -11.35 -50.57 -5.08
N PHE A 282 -12.20 -51.37 -5.72
CA PHE A 282 -13.11 -50.88 -6.75
C PHE A 282 -14.09 -49.84 -6.21
N LYS A 283 -14.69 -50.10 -5.03
CA LYS A 283 -15.60 -49.13 -4.39
C LYS A 283 -14.87 -47.85 -4.02
N LYS A 284 -13.65 -47.95 -3.50
CA LYS A 284 -12.83 -46.80 -3.13
C LYS A 284 -12.48 -45.97 -4.36
N GLU A 285 -11.94 -46.59 -5.40
CA GLU A 285 -11.63 -45.95 -6.69
C GLU A 285 -12.86 -45.26 -7.29
N ARG A 286 -14.03 -45.92 -7.23
CA ARG A 286 -15.30 -45.35 -7.70
C ARG A 286 -15.68 -44.09 -6.91
N SER A 287 -15.56 -44.13 -5.58
CA SER A 287 -15.87 -42.99 -4.70
C SER A 287 -14.88 -41.83 -4.88
N ASP A 288 -13.60 -42.13 -5.06
CA ASP A 288 -12.56 -41.12 -5.32
C ASP A 288 -12.80 -40.43 -6.66
N ARG A 289 -13.21 -41.20 -7.68
CA ARG A 289 -13.57 -40.66 -8.98
C ARG A 289 -14.78 -39.72 -8.92
N GLU A 290 -15.78 -40.05 -8.11
CA GLU A 290 -16.97 -39.20 -7.92
C GLU A 290 -16.61 -37.90 -7.20
N ARG A 291 -15.82 -37.99 -6.13
CA ARG A 291 -15.29 -36.82 -5.40
C ARG A 291 -14.48 -35.89 -6.32
N LEU A 292 -13.55 -36.44 -7.11
CA LEU A 292 -12.77 -35.68 -8.07
C LEU A 292 -13.62 -35.05 -9.17
N ASN A 293 -14.67 -35.74 -9.62
CA ASN A 293 -15.59 -35.18 -10.61
C ASN A 293 -16.38 -34.00 -10.03
N GLN A 294 -16.81 -34.10 -8.78
CA GLN A 294 -17.49 -33.00 -8.09
C GLN A 294 -16.57 -31.79 -7.92
N GLU A 295 -15.33 -31.99 -7.45
CA GLU A 295 -14.35 -30.89 -7.34
C GLU A 295 -14.07 -30.24 -8.70
N LYS A 296 -13.98 -31.04 -9.76
CA LYS A 296 -13.85 -30.54 -11.13
C LYS A 296 -15.03 -29.66 -11.55
N GLU A 297 -16.26 -30.07 -11.24
CA GLU A 297 -17.48 -29.29 -11.54
C GLU A 297 -17.53 -27.98 -10.75
N GLU A 298 -17.17 -28.00 -9.47
CA GLU A 298 -17.07 -26.80 -8.62
C GLU A 298 -16.02 -25.82 -9.15
N LEU A 299 -14.82 -26.32 -9.48
CA LEU A 299 -13.75 -25.51 -10.08
C LEU A 299 -14.18 -24.94 -11.43
N GLN A 300 -14.89 -25.71 -12.25
CA GLN A 300 -15.43 -25.23 -13.52
C GLN A 300 -16.43 -24.09 -13.31
N GLN A 301 -17.34 -24.22 -12.34
CA GLN A 301 -18.31 -23.17 -12.00
C GLN A 301 -17.61 -21.90 -11.48
N ILE A 302 -16.61 -22.03 -10.62
CA ILE A 302 -15.79 -20.90 -10.14
C ILE A 302 -15.08 -20.20 -11.30
N ASN A 303 -14.54 -20.98 -12.25
CA ASN A 303 -13.89 -20.42 -13.42
C ASN A 303 -14.88 -19.66 -14.33
N GLU A 304 -16.04 -20.24 -14.62
CA GLU A 304 -17.09 -19.60 -15.43
C GLU A 304 -17.61 -18.29 -14.80
N THR A 305 -17.80 -18.28 -13.48
CA THR A 305 -18.21 -17.07 -12.74
C THR A 305 -17.11 -16.02 -12.74
N SER A 306 -15.86 -16.41 -12.54
CA SER A 306 -14.69 -15.51 -12.60
C SER A 306 -14.53 -14.89 -13.99
N GLN A 307 -14.66 -15.70 -15.05
CA GLN A 307 -14.62 -15.24 -16.43
C GLN A 307 -15.75 -14.25 -16.73
N SER A 308 -16.96 -14.51 -16.22
CA SER A 308 -18.11 -13.61 -16.35
C SER A 308 -17.86 -12.27 -15.66
N GLN A 309 -17.26 -12.28 -14.47
CA GLN A 309 -16.87 -11.05 -13.75
C GLN A 309 -15.79 -10.26 -14.49
N LEU A 310 -14.76 -10.95 -15.02
CA LEU A 310 -13.73 -10.32 -15.85
C LEU A 310 -14.32 -9.67 -17.09
N ASN A 311 -15.23 -10.36 -17.79
CA ASN A 311 -15.90 -9.82 -18.97
C ASN A 311 -16.75 -8.57 -18.62
N ARG A 312 -17.42 -8.58 -17.45
CA ARG A 312 -18.17 -7.43 -16.94
C ARG A 312 -17.26 -6.24 -16.67
N LEU A 313 -16.17 -6.44 -15.92
CA LEU A 313 -15.20 -5.38 -15.61
C LEU A 313 -14.51 -4.87 -16.87
N ASN A 314 -14.17 -5.74 -17.81
CA ASN A 314 -13.57 -5.35 -19.10
C ASN A 314 -14.53 -4.46 -19.91
N SER A 315 -15.82 -4.82 -19.94
CA SER A 315 -16.85 -3.98 -20.58
C SER A 315 -16.98 -2.62 -19.90
N GLN A 316 -16.91 -2.56 -18.56
CA GLN A 316 -16.91 -1.30 -17.81
C GLN A 316 -15.67 -0.46 -18.09
N ILE A 317 -14.48 -1.07 -18.13
CA ILE A 317 -13.22 -0.39 -18.47
C ILE A 317 -13.31 0.21 -19.87
N LYS A 318 -13.79 -0.54 -20.86
CA LYS A 318 -14.00 -0.04 -22.22
C LYS A 318 -14.98 1.13 -22.26
N ALA A 319 -16.10 1.04 -21.54
CA ALA A 319 -17.06 2.15 -21.45
C ALA A 319 -16.43 3.41 -20.83
N CYS A 320 -15.68 3.26 -19.73
CA CYS A 320 -14.96 4.34 -19.09
C CYS A 320 -13.88 4.94 -20.01
N GLN A 321 -13.17 4.13 -20.78
CA GLN A 321 -12.18 4.59 -21.77
C GLN A 321 -12.85 5.43 -22.86
N MET A 322 -13.97 4.98 -23.41
CA MET A 322 -14.71 5.73 -24.43
C MET A 322 -15.22 7.07 -23.92
N GLU A 323 -15.74 7.13 -22.68
CA GLU A 323 -16.16 8.39 -22.06
C GLU A 323 -14.95 9.31 -21.78
N LYS A 324 -13.81 8.77 -21.35
CA LYS A 324 -12.56 9.53 -21.23
C LYS A 324 -12.15 10.15 -22.57
N GLU A 325 -12.09 9.36 -23.65
CA GLU A 325 -11.75 9.88 -24.98
C GLU A 325 -12.72 10.94 -25.47
N LYS A 326 -14.02 10.76 -25.22
CA LYS A 326 -15.06 11.74 -25.58
C LYS A 326 -14.89 13.04 -24.81
N LEU A 327 -14.58 12.98 -23.52
CA LEU A 327 -14.26 14.15 -22.71
C LEU A 327 -12.97 14.84 -23.17
N GLU A 328 -11.93 14.07 -23.49
CA GLU A 328 -10.68 14.62 -24.07
C GLU A 328 -10.93 15.31 -25.41
N LYS A 329 -11.77 14.74 -26.28
CA LYS A 329 -12.17 15.37 -27.56
C LYS A 329 -12.93 16.67 -27.32
N ARG A 330 -13.90 16.69 -26.40
CA ARG A 330 -14.63 17.90 -26.01
C ARG A 330 -13.71 18.97 -25.45
N LEU A 331 -12.76 18.58 -24.61
CA LEU A 331 -11.75 19.46 -24.05
C LEU A 331 -10.85 20.05 -25.14
N LYS A 332 -10.32 19.21 -26.05
CA LYS A 332 -9.55 19.68 -27.22
C LYS A 332 -10.39 20.64 -28.06
N GLN A 333 -11.65 20.31 -28.34
CA GLN A 333 -12.56 21.20 -29.08
C GLN A 333 -12.77 22.54 -28.36
N MET A 334 -12.92 22.55 -27.03
CA MET A 334 -12.99 23.79 -26.25
C MET A 334 -11.71 24.62 -26.37
N TYR A 335 -10.54 23.96 -26.32
CA TYR A 335 -9.25 24.62 -26.46
C TYR A 335 -8.94 25.13 -27.88
N PHE A 336 -9.52 24.51 -28.92
CA PHE A 336 -9.36 24.94 -30.31
C PHE A 336 -10.54 25.81 -30.82
N SER A 337 -11.63 25.93 -30.07
CA SER A 337 -12.73 26.88 -30.35
C SER A 337 -12.36 28.28 -29.86
N THR A 338 -11.17 28.74 -30.25
CA THR A 338 -10.75 30.11 -30.09
C THR A 338 -11.38 30.89 -31.24
N CYS A 339 -12.16 31.90 -30.88
CA CYS A 339 -12.80 32.85 -31.77
C CYS A 339 -11.91 33.22 -32.98
N ASN A 340 -12.50 33.29 -34.18
CA ASN A 340 -11.89 33.84 -35.41
C ASN A 340 -11.58 35.36 -35.31
N CYS A 341 -11.50 35.90 -34.09
CA CYS A 341 -11.19 37.29 -33.80
C CYS A 341 -9.76 37.42 -33.24
N GLY A 342 -8.75 37.06 -34.02
CA GLY A 342 -7.36 37.59 -33.97
C GLY A 342 -6.59 37.68 -32.64
N LEU A 343 -7.11 37.19 -31.51
CA LEU A 343 -6.51 37.33 -30.19
C LEU A 343 -6.01 35.97 -29.73
N VAL A 344 -4.70 35.81 -29.85
CA VAL A 344 -3.92 34.68 -29.36
C VAL A 344 -4.04 34.64 -27.83
N PHE A 345 -4.82 33.71 -27.30
CA PHE A 345 -4.78 33.37 -25.89
C PHE A 345 -3.68 32.33 -25.66
N HIS A 346 -2.62 32.74 -24.95
CA HIS A 346 -1.64 31.82 -24.40
C HIS A 346 -2.31 30.97 -23.32
N LEU A 347 -2.59 29.71 -23.64
CA LEU A 347 -3.07 28.74 -22.67
C LEU A 347 -1.87 28.19 -21.89
N GLN A 348 -1.81 28.55 -20.62
CA GLN A 348 -0.86 28.01 -19.65
C GLN A 348 -1.34 26.62 -19.20
N ASP A 349 -0.55 25.59 -19.49
CA ASP A 349 -0.79 24.22 -19.05
C ASP A 349 -0.88 24.14 -17.52
N SER A 350 -2.00 23.63 -17.01
CA SER A 350 -2.14 23.17 -15.63
C SER A 350 -3.24 22.11 -15.53
N TRP A 351 -2.92 20.92 -16.01
CA TRP A 351 -3.62 19.71 -15.66
C TRP A 351 -3.06 19.16 -14.34
N VAL A 352 -3.77 19.39 -13.24
CA VAL A 352 -3.83 18.46 -12.10
C VAL A 352 -5.30 18.32 -11.70
N PRO A 353 -5.91 17.13 -11.82
CA PRO A 353 -7.28 16.89 -11.40
C PRO A 353 -7.34 16.68 -9.89
N THR A 354 -8.24 17.39 -9.21
CA THR A 354 -8.81 16.88 -7.96
C THR A 354 -10.32 16.84 -8.12
N GLY A 355 -10.82 15.61 -8.00
CA GLY A 355 -12.22 15.25 -8.00
C GLY A 355 -12.99 15.72 -6.76
N PRO A 356 -14.21 15.20 -6.59
CA PRO A 356 -15.30 15.90 -5.94
C PRO A 356 -15.33 15.70 -4.43
N GLY A 357 -15.60 16.80 -3.73
CA GLY A 357 -16.16 16.77 -2.39
C GLY A 357 -17.57 16.18 -2.41
N THR A 358 -17.70 15.12 -1.62
CA THR A 358 -18.90 14.58 -0.97
C THR A 358 -20.04 15.57 -0.76
N VAL A 359 -21.22 15.19 -1.26
CA VAL A 359 -22.52 15.70 -0.79
C VAL A 359 -22.81 15.08 0.58
N GLN A 360 -23.12 15.95 1.55
CA GLN A 360 -23.62 15.60 2.87
C GLN A 360 -24.93 14.81 2.80
N LYS A 361 -24.98 13.72 3.55
CA LYS A 361 -26.20 12.99 3.90
C LYS A 361 -26.69 13.52 5.25
N GLN A 362 -27.85 14.17 5.28
CA GLN A 362 -28.64 14.38 6.50
C GLN A 362 -29.82 13.40 6.51
N GLN A 363 -30.00 12.73 7.67
CA GLN A 363 -31.21 12.08 8.22
C GLN A 363 -31.85 10.95 7.35
N GLU A 364 -32.40 9.86 7.87
CA GLU A 364 -33.09 9.59 9.14
C GLU A 364 -33.22 8.04 9.29
N HIS A 365 -33.29 7.52 10.52
CA HIS A 365 -33.73 6.15 10.80
C HIS A 365 -35.27 6.06 10.68
N PRO A 366 -35.83 4.87 10.38
CA PRO A 366 -36.61 4.21 11.44
C PRO A 366 -36.50 2.67 11.49
N VAL A 367 -36.39 2.19 12.73
CA VAL A 367 -37.15 1.14 13.42
C VAL A 367 -37.77 0.00 12.59
N SER A 368 -37.41 -1.22 12.98
CA SER A 368 -38.02 -2.51 12.64
C SER A 368 -39.54 -2.56 12.89
N PRO A 369 -40.22 -3.56 12.32
CA PRO A 369 -41.04 -4.40 13.19
C PRO A 369 -40.81 -5.89 12.99
N GLN A 370 -40.94 -6.59 14.11
CA GLN A 370 -41.07 -8.03 14.25
C GLN A 370 -42.22 -8.58 13.40
N LYS A 371 -41.99 -9.70 12.70
CA LYS A 371 -42.62 -10.98 13.05
C LYS A 371 -41.85 -12.14 12.45
#